data_AF-A0A0J7KJA3-F1
#
_entry.id   AF-A0A0J7KJA3-F1
#
_cell.length_a   1.000
_cell.length_b   1.000
_cell.length_c   1.000
_cell.angle_alpha   90.00
_cell.angle_beta   90.00
_cell.angle_gamma   90.00
#
_symmetry.space_group_name_H-M   'P 1'
#
loop_
_entity.id
_entity.type
_entity.pdbx_description
1 polymer ?
#
loop_
_entity_poly.entity_id
_entity_poly.type
_entity_poly.pdbx_seq_one_letter_code
_entity_poly.pdbx_strand_id
1 'polypeptide(L)'
;MAKNQHQNGIIPGGGAMSGPDDFSDGESTPLTQDYVGSQRTIVETKGWDVFRNPPLKTDSISGSMANQKCLERMVQVIKVLVYLLVFVIVLGSGVVAKGTILFMTSQLQRDRKIFYCNKQLEVERIAWIWCIIIAQSIPEFGALMRSIRMCIFKSFKKPQLSHFLLVFLMETFHVLGVSLMFMAVLPELDVVKGAMLTNCVCFVPGLLGLLSRNKSKDESKRFILVLVDIAALAAQATSFVLWPLLENPKHSLWLIPVALFLVSCGWWENYVSTQSRIGLIRTLGRVKKEMRLTRYFTYMLVSIWKIVAFFISTILILYMKGENVGHLFTMLSSAFGEHKITVTSVKTIAGNLPDLSEIVTGDITEVVNADFSTPIYVLLLQIAGSYFAYVFVENNTEINSQIEDNT
;
A
#
# COMPACT_ATOMS: atom_id res chain seq x y z
N MET A 1 -73.59 -33.37 -3.80
CA MET A 1 -73.05 -34.47 -4.63
C MET A 1 -71.87 -33.92 -5.39
N ALA A 2 -70.67 -34.49 -5.21
CA ALA A 2 -69.36 -34.11 -5.78
C ALA A 2 -68.80 -32.73 -5.32
N LYS A 3 -67.51 -32.52 -5.06
CA LYS A 3 -66.28 -33.27 -5.39
C LYS A 3 -65.13 -32.81 -4.47
N ASN A 4 -64.35 -33.75 -3.95
CA ASN A 4 -63.02 -33.54 -3.34
C ASN A 4 -62.00 -33.11 -4.39
N GLN A 5 -61.01 -32.27 -4.00
CA GLN A 5 -59.60 -32.52 -4.34
C GLN A 5 -58.64 -31.74 -3.43
N HIS A 6 -57.65 -32.47 -2.92
CA HIS A 6 -56.52 -32.01 -2.12
C HIS A 6 -55.66 -30.96 -2.82
N GLN A 7 -55.19 -29.97 -2.06
CA GLN A 7 -54.18 -29.01 -2.50
C GLN A 7 -52.87 -29.24 -1.74
N ASN A 8 -51.81 -29.54 -2.52
CA ASN A 8 -50.44 -29.75 -2.10
C ASN A 8 -49.86 -28.54 -1.35
N GLY A 9 -49.25 -28.79 -0.19
CA GLY A 9 -48.41 -27.83 0.51
C GLY A 9 -47.06 -27.67 -0.20
N ILE A 10 -46.81 -26.45 -0.68
CA ILE A 10 -45.52 -26.01 -1.24
C ILE A 10 -44.69 -25.44 -0.09
N ILE A 11 -43.52 -26.02 0.15
CA ILE A 11 -42.52 -25.56 1.12
C ILE A 11 -41.77 -24.36 0.51
N PRO A 12 -41.63 -23.20 1.18
CA PRO A 12 -40.90 -22.06 0.64
C PRO A 12 -39.39 -22.30 0.68
N GLY A 13 -38.72 -22.14 -0.46
CA GLY A 13 -37.28 -22.21 -0.60
C GLY A 13 -36.57 -21.14 0.23
N GLY A 14 -35.68 -21.57 1.12
CA GLY A 14 -34.76 -20.70 1.85
C GLY A 14 -33.71 -20.13 0.90
N GLY A 15 -33.68 -18.80 0.78
CA GLY A 15 -32.65 -18.07 0.05
C GLY A 15 -31.28 -18.28 0.69
N ALA A 16 -30.32 -18.68 -0.14
CA ALA A 16 -28.91 -18.77 0.23
C ALA A 16 -28.40 -17.38 0.67
N MET A 17 -27.99 -17.26 1.92
CA MET A 17 -27.20 -16.13 2.42
C MET A 17 -25.85 -16.11 1.69
N SER A 18 -25.57 -15.02 0.99
CA SER A 18 -24.23 -14.68 0.51
C SER A 18 -23.30 -14.44 1.71
N GLY A 19 -22.27 -15.28 1.83
CA GLY A 19 -21.13 -15.10 2.74
C GLY A 19 -20.24 -13.91 2.34
N PRO A 20 -19.24 -13.56 3.17
CA PRO A 20 -18.43 -12.37 2.97
C PRO A 20 -17.57 -12.50 1.71
N ASP A 21 -17.46 -11.38 0.99
CA ASP A 21 -16.73 -11.24 -0.26
C ASP A 21 -15.24 -11.60 -0.08
N ASP A 22 -14.86 -12.76 -0.59
CA ASP A 22 -13.49 -13.24 -0.58
C ASP A 22 -12.63 -12.54 -1.65
N PHE A 23 -11.42 -12.13 -1.25
CA PHE A 23 -10.44 -11.40 -2.04
C PHE A 23 -9.31 -12.36 -2.43
N SER A 24 -9.62 -13.33 -3.29
CA SER A 24 -8.60 -14.20 -3.91
C SER A 24 -8.78 -14.15 -5.42
N ASP A 25 -7.76 -13.63 -6.11
CA ASP A 25 -7.66 -13.75 -7.57
C ASP A 25 -7.32 -15.22 -7.87
N GLY A 26 -8.35 -16.06 -8.04
CA GLY A 26 -8.21 -17.48 -8.33
C GLY A 26 -7.49 -17.74 -9.66
N GLU A 27 -6.20 -18.07 -9.59
CA GLU A 27 -5.39 -18.48 -10.75
C GLU A 27 -5.45 -20.00 -11.00
N SER A 28 -6.21 -20.77 -10.22
CA SER A 28 -6.27 -22.23 -10.36
C SER A 28 -7.70 -22.76 -10.48
N THR A 29 -8.31 -22.62 -11.66
CA THR A 29 -9.48 -23.44 -12.03
C THR A 29 -9.20 -24.17 -13.34
N PRO A 30 -8.79 -25.46 -13.30
CA PRO A 30 -8.81 -26.29 -14.49
C PRO A 30 -10.27 -26.56 -14.90
N LEU A 31 -10.54 -26.45 -16.21
CA LEU A 31 -11.79 -26.86 -16.84
C LEU A 31 -11.87 -28.40 -16.81
N THR A 32 -12.37 -28.96 -15.72
CA THR A 32 -12.89 -30.34 -15.73
C THR A 32 -14.08 -30.42 -14.81
N GLN A 33 -15.24 -30.55 -15.46
CA GLN A 33 -16.55 -30.66 -14.87
C GLN A 33 -16.74 -32.11 -14.44
N ASP A 34 -16.59 -32.41 -13.14
CA ASP A 34 -16.99 -33.71 -12.61
C ASP A 34 -18.10 -33.56 -11.56
N TYR A 35 -19.29 -33.94 -12.03
CA TYR A 35 -20.39 -34.48 -11.27
C TYR A 35 -19.85 -35.46 -10.21
N VAL A 36 -20.12 -35.26 -8.91
CA VAL A 36 -20.64 -36.30 -7.99
C VAL A 36 -21.13 -35.60 -6.72
N GLY A 37 -22.45 -35.37 -6.66
CA GLY A 37 -23.16 -35.48 -5.40
C GLY A 37 -23.41 -36.95 -5.12
N SER A 38 -22.80 -37.50 -4.07
CA SER A 38 -23.35 -38.68 -3.40
C SER A 38 -22.71 -38.83 -2.02
N GLN A 39 -23.58 -38.93 -1.02
CA GLN A 39 -23.23 -39.33 0.33
C GLN A 39 -22.35 -40.57 0.30
N ARG A 40 -21.32 -40.59 1.15
CA ARG A 40 -20.54 -41.77 1.48
C ARG A 40 -21.46 -42.87 2.01
N THR A 41 -21.98 -43.72 1.13
CA THR A 41 -22.44 -45.04 1.50
C THR A 41 -21.21 -45.96 1.54
N ILE A 42 -21.06 -46.66 2.66
CA ILE A 42 -20.11 -47.75 2.84
C ILE A 42 -20.39 -48.75 1.73
N VAL A 43 -19.51 -48.80 0.73
CA VAL A 43 -19.59 -49.81 -0.33
C VAL A 43 -19.12 -51.12 0.30
N GLU A 44 -20.06 -52.04 0.51
CA GLU A 44 -19.75 -53.44 0.79
C GLU A 44 -18.80 -53.97 -0.30
N THR A 45 -17.63 -54.42 0.11
CA THR A 45 -16.67 -55.05 -0.80
C THR A 45 -17.23 -56.40 -1.26
N LYS A 46 -17.73 -56.47 -2.50
CA LYS A 46 -18.02 -57.74 -3.17
C LYS A 46 -16.70 -58.46 -3.47
N GLY A 47 -16.59 -59.72 -3.03
CA GLY A 47 -15.36 -60.54 -3.02
C GLY A 47 -14.74 -60.91 -4.37
N TRP A 48 -15.12 -60.24 -5.46
CA TRP A 48 -14.55 -60.44 -6.80
C TRP A 48 -13.61 -59.31 -7.25
N ASP A 49 -13.52 -58.21 -6.48
CA ASP A 49 -12.64 -57.07 -6.75
C ASP A 49 -11.43 -57.08 -5.80
N VAL A 50 -10.58 -58.10 -5.94
CA VAL A 50 -9.44 -58.40 -5.04
C VAL A 50 -8.16 -57.63 -5.42
N PHE A 51 -8.12 -56.97 -6.58
CA PHE A 51 -6.90 -56.35 -7.12
C PHE A 51 -6.86 -54.82 -7.06
N ARG A 52 -7.86 -54.17 -6.45
CA ARG A 52 -7.68 -52.77 -6.07
C ARG A 52 -6.81 -52.74 -4.83
N ASN A 53 -5.67 -52.04 -4.91
CA ASN A 53 -4.97 -51.58 -3.72
C ASN A 53 -5.88 -50.52 -3.07
N PRO A 54 -6.63 -50.83 -1.99
CA PRO A 54 -7.31 -49.78 -1.27
C PRO A 54 -6.25 -48.79 -0.78
N PRO A 55 -6.55 -47.48 -0.72
CA PRO A 55 -5.65 -46.55 -0.05
C PRO A 55 -5.34 -47.13 1.33
N LEU A 56 -4.05 -47.23 1.66
CA LEU A 56 -3.58 -47.74 2.94
C LEU A 56 -4.45 -47.15 4.04
N LYS A 57 -5.19 -48.02 4.76
CA LYS A 57 -5.77 -47.60 6.03
C LYS A 57 -4.59 -47.17 6.89
N THR A 58 -4.55 -45.89 7.21
CA THR A 58 -3.54 -45.23 8.05
C THR A 58 -3.32 -45.95 9.38
N ASP A 59 -4.25 -46.83 9.74
CA ASP A 59 -4.26 -47.67 10.94
C ASP A 59 -3.27 -48.85 10.90
N SER A 60 -2.66 -49.15 9.76
CA SER A 60 -1.77 -50.33 9.58
C SER A 60 -0.26 -50.03 9.56
N ILE A 61 0.15 -48.80 9.89
CA ILE A 61 1.53 -48.53 10.35
C ILE A 61 1.53 -48.73 11.87
N SER A 62 1.58 -49.99 12.30
CA SER A 62 1.70 -50.42 13.70
C SER A 62 3.14 -50.21 14.21
N GLY A 63 3.59 -48.97 14.13
CA GLY A 63 4.93 -48.51 14.48
C GLY A 63 4.96 -46.99 14.41
N SER A 64 4.45 -46.33 15.46
CA SER A 64 4.60 -44.90 15.78
C SER A 64 3.37 -43.98 15.69
N MET A 65 2.29 -44.30 16.42
CA MET A 65 1.24 -43.31 16.75
C MET A 65 1.74 -42.13 17.62
N ALA A 66 2.89 -42.27 18.30
CA ALA A 66 3.50 -41.20 19.10
C ALA A 66 4.15 -40.11 18.23
N ASN A 67 4.72 -40.49 17.08
CA ASN A 67 5.38 -39.55 16.17
C ASN A 67 4.38 -38.70 15.38
N GLN A 68 3.14 -39.17 15.16
CA GLN A 68 2.13 -38.40 14.43
C GLN A 68 1.64 -37.16 15.20
N LYS A 69 1.30 -37.29 16.50
CA LYS A 69 0.92 -36.13 17.34
C LYS A 69 2.07 -35.16 17.56
N CYS A 70 3.30 -35.68 17.65
CA CYS A 70 4.50 -34.86 17.72
C CYS A 70 4.73 -34.11 16.40
N LEU A 71 4.55 -34.77 15.26
CA LEU A 71 4.64 -34.18 13.93
C LEU A 71 3.55 -33.13 13.70
N GLU A 72 2.30 -33.39 14.05
CA GLU A 72 1.20 -32.42 13.97
C GLU A 72 1.48 -31.19 14.85
N ARG A 73 1.95 -31.40 16.09
CA ARG A 73 2.35 -30.31 16.98
C ARG A 73 3.56 -29.54 16.44
N MET A 74 4.57 -30.23 15.90
CA MET A 74 5.75 -29.61 15.30
C MET A 74 5.36 -28.81 14.05
N VAL A 75 4.46 -29.30 13.21
CA VAL A 75 3.92 -28.56 12.07
C VAL A 75 3.17 -27.32 12.53
N GLN A 76 2.37 -27.41 13.60
CA GLN A 76 1.67 -26.24 14.16
C GLN A 76 2.66 -25.19 14.71
N VAL A 77 3.70 -25.62 15.43
CA VAL A 77 4.75 -24.72 15.94
C VAL A 77 5.54 -24.09 14.79
N ILE A 78 5.91 -24.88 13.77
CA ILE A 78 6.60 -24.39 12.57
C ILE A 78 5.72 -23.37 11.84
N LYS A 79 4.41 -23.62 11.68
CA LYS A 79 3.48 -22.64 11.10
C LYS A 79 3.49 -21.33 11.87
N VAL A 80 3.34 -21.37 13.19
CA VAL A 80 3.37 -20.16 14.03
C VAL A 80 4.71 -19.43 13.89
N LEU A 81 5.83 -20.16 13.87
CA LEU A 81 7.16 -19.57 13.68
C LEU A 81 7.30 -18.92 12.32
N VAL A 82 6.84 -19.57 11.24
CA VAL A 82 6.85 -19.02 9.89
C VAL A 82 5.98 -17.77 9.81
N TYR A 83 4.76 -17.77 10.37
CA TYR A 83 3.91 -16.59 10.40
C TYR A 83 4.55 -15.43 11.19
N LEU A 84 5.19 -15.72 12.33
CA LEU A 84 5.93 -14.73 13.11
C LEU A 84 7.11 -14.16 12.32
N LEU A 85 7.87 -15.01 11.63
CA LEU A 85 9.01 -14.59 10.83
C LEU A 85 8.56 -13.72 9.64
N VAL A 86 7.53 -14.13 8.91
CA VAL A 86 6.94 -13.34 7.82
C VAL A 86 6.43 -12.00 8.34
N PHE A 87 5.78 -11.99 9.51
CA PHE A 87 5.32 -10.77 10.15
C PHE A 87 6.48 -9.82 10.48
N VAL A 88 7.57 -10.32 11.07
CA VAL A 88 8.76 -9.50 11.37
C VAL A 88 9.41 -8.97 10.10
N ILE A 89 9.52 -9.78 9.04
CA ILE A 89 10.08 -9.34 7.76
C ILE A 89 9.22 -8.25 7.13
N VAL A 90 7.91 -8.46 7.03
CA VAL A 90 6.98 -7.50 6.41
C VAL A 90 6.93 -6.18 7.20
N LEU A 91 6.88 -6.25 8.54
CA LEU A 91 6.93 -5.05 9.36
C LEU A 91 8.27 -4.35 9.26
N GLY A 92 9.38 -5.08 9.35
CA GLY A 92 10.72 -4.52 9.26
C GLY A 92 10.97 -3.84 7.93
N SER A 93 10.62 -4.50 6.81
CA SER A 93 10.77 -3.95 5.47
C SER A 93 9.86 -2.74 5.24
N GLY A 94 8.64 -2.76 5.78
CA GLY A 94 7.73 -1.61 5.76
C GLY A 94 8.24 -0.41 6.56
N VAL A 95 8.80 -0.63 7.75
CA VAL A 95 9.42 0.44 8.57
C VAL A 95 10.64 1.01 7.88
N VAL A 96 11.52 0.17 7.32
CA VAL A 96 12.69 0.61 6.57
C VAL A 96 12.27 1.44 5.36
N ALA A 97 11.36 0.94 4.53
CA ALA A 97 10.85 1.65 3.35
C ALA A 97 10.15 2.97 3.72
N LYS A 98 9.42 3.02 4.83
CA LYS A 98 8.79 4.26 5.30
C LYS A 98 9.83 5.25 5.84
N GLY A 99 10.83 4.76 6.56
CA GLY A 99 11.92 5.58 7.10
C GLY A 99 12.78 6.18 6.01
N THR A 100 13.13 5.41 4.98
CA THR A 100 13.95 5.86 3.86
C THR A 100 13.24 6.93 3.02
N ILE A 101 11.95 6.79 2.73
CA ILE A 101 11.22 7.84 1.97
C ILE A 101 11.09 9.13 2.78
N LEU A 102 10.80 9.03 4.08
CA LEU A 102 10.75 10.20 4.97
C LEU A 102 12.12 10.89 5.06
N PHE A 103 13.19 10.10 5.17
CA PHE A 103 14.55 10.61 5.13
C PHE A 103 14.83 11.35 3.82
N MET A 104 14.55 10.75 2.66
CA MET A 104 14.69 11.40 1.35
C MET A 104 13.94 12.73 1.28
N THR A 105 12.69 12.78 1.75
CA THR A 105 11.88 14.00 1.74
C THR A 105 12.39 15.08 2.69
N SER A 106 13.03 14.71 3.81
CA SER A 106 13.63 15.68 4.74
C SER A 106 14.83 16.42 4.18
N GLN A 107 15.51 15.82 3.19
CA GLN A 107 16.66 16.43 2.50
C GLN A 107 16.20 17.47 1.46
N LEU A 108 14.89 17.61 1.22
CA LEU A 108 14.32 18.54 0.25
C LEU A 108 14.06 19.95 0.85
N GLN A 109 14.32 20.15 2.15
CA GLN A 109 14.11 21.43 2.83
C GLN A 109 15.06 22.52 2.32
N ARG A 110 14.53 23.70 1.96
CA ARG A 110 15.31 24.80 1.37
C ARG A 110 16.25 25.50 2.34
N ASP A 111 15.77 25.82 3.53
CA ASP A 111 16.49 26.63 4.51
C ASP A 111 17.19 25.77 5.56
N ARG A 112 17.70 24.60 5.16
CA ARG A 112 18.44 23.74 6.07
C ARG A 112 19.77 24.39 6.42
N LYS A 113 19.79 25.12 7.52
CA LYS A 113 21.02 25.66 8.12
C LYS A 113 21.78 24.52 8.77
N ILE A 114 22.64 23.85 8.01
CA ILE A 114 23.64 22.97 8.60
C ILE A 114 24.70 23.90 9.22
N PHE A 115 24.91 23.79 10.53
CA PHE A 115 25.80 24.67 11.33
C PHE A 115 27.25 24.77 10.82
N TYR A 116 27.63 23.98 9.81
CA TYR A 116 28.99 23.89 9.27
C TYR A 116 29.05 23.98 7.73
N CYS A 117 27.94 23.99 6.99
CA CYS A 117 27.97 23.83 5.53
C CYS A 117 26.84 24.59 4.84
N ASN A 118 27.18 25.65 4.10
CA ASN A 118 26.18 26.55 3.51
C ASN A 118 26.30 26.76 2.00
N LYS A 119 27.33 26.18 1.35
CA LYS A 119 27.53 26.29 -0.10
C LYS A 119 27.47 24.88 -0.70
N GLN A 120 26.50 24.66 -1.60
CA GLN A 120 26.24 23.46 -2.43
C GLN A 120 25.18 22.43 -1.99
N LEU A 121 24.29 22.77 -1.03
CA LEU A 121 23.11 21.94 -0.71
C LEU A 121 22.11 21.79 -1.88
N GLU A 122 22.18 22.65 -2.89
CA GLU A 122 21.28 22.59 -4.05
C GLU A 122 21.52 21.36 -4.94
N VAL A 123 22.77 20.97 -5.11
CA VAL A 123 23.16 19.81 -5.93
C VAL A 123 22.69 18.52 -5.27
N GLU A 124 22.89 18.40 -3.95
CA GLU A 124 22.41 17.26 -3.16
C GLU A 124 20.87 17.19 -3.18
N ARG A 125 20.18 18.32 -3.03
CA ARG A 125 18.71 18.38 -3.09
C ARG A 125 18.20 17.81 -4.41
N ILE A 126 18.83 18.14 -5.53
CA ILE A 126 18.46 17.62 -6.85
C ILE A 126 18.68 16.10 -6.94
N ALA A 127 19.74 15.56 -6.36
CA ALA A 127 19.94 14.11 -6.26
C ALA A 127 18.77 13.43 -5.54
N TRP A 128 18.34 13.98 -4.39
CA TRP A 128 17.21 13.45 -3.62
C TRP A 128 15.87 13.54 -4.35
N ILE A 129 15.62 14.62 -5.08
CA ILE A 129 14.42 14.76 -5.95
C ILE A 129 14.37 13.62 -6.97
N TRP A 130 15.49 13.36 -7.66
CA TRP A 130 15.57 12.25 -8.61
C TRP A 130 15.42 10.89 -7.94
N CYS A 131 15.98 10.68 -6.75
CA CYS A 131 15.78 9.45 -5.98
C CYS A 131 14.29 9.22 -5.68
N ILE A 132 13.54 10.25 -5.27
CA ILE A 132 12.09 10.15 -5.02
C ILE A 132 11.34 9.81 -6.32
N ILE A 133 11.66 10.48 -7.44
CA ILE A 133 11.04 10.19 -8.74
C ILE A 133 11.27 8.73 -9.13
N ILE A 134 12.50 8.23 -9.01
CA ILE A 134 12.84 6.85 -9.36
C ILE A 134 12.14 5.88 -8.41
N ALA A 135 12.17 6.14 -7.10
CA ALA A 135 11.53 5.30 -6.08
C ALA A 135 10.02 5.12 -6.34
N GLN A 136 9.31 6.18 -6.76
CA GLN A 136 7.88 6.09 -7.09
C GLN A 136 7.60 5.49 -8.47
N SER A 137 8.55 5.59 -9.39
CA SER A 137 8.39 5.04 -10.74
C SER A 137 8.53 3.51 -10.79
N ILE A 138 9.33 2.92 -9.89
CA ILE A 138 9.65 1.48 -9.91
C ILE A 138 8.43 0.57 -9.69
N PRO A 139 7.56 0.81 -8.68
CA PRO A 139 6.34 0.00 -8.51
C PRO A 139 5.43 0.04 -9.74
N GLU A 140 5.28 1.22 -10.35
CA GLU A 140 4.46 1.41 -11.55
C GLU A 140 5.09 0.74 -12.77
N PHE A 141 6.41 0.78 -12.88
CA PHE A 141 7.13 0.02 -13.91
C PHE A 141 6.94 -1.49 -13.73
N GLY A 142 6.97 -2.00 -12.49
CA GLY A 142 6.67 -3.39 -12.18
C GLY A 142 5.23 -3.78 -12.57
N ALA A 143 4.25 -2.92 -12.26
CA ALA A 143 2.86 -3.10 -12.65
C ALA A 143 2.67 -3.09 -14.18
N LEU A 144 3.38 -2.20 -14.88
CA LEU A 144 3.41 -2.14 -16.33
C LEU A 144 3.96 -3.44 -16.93
N MET A 145 5.12 -3.91 -16.47
CA MET A 145 5.74 -5.14 -16.96
C MET A 145 4.84 -6.37 -16.73
N ARG A 146 4.21 -6.47 -15.55
CA ARG A 146 3.24 -7.54 -15.26
C ARG A 146 2.04 -7.47 -16.21
N SER A 147 1.51 -6.27 -16.45
CA SER A 147 0.36 -6.04 -17.31
C SER A 147 0.66 -6.36 -18.77
N ILE A 148 1.82 -5.93 -19.28
CA ILE A 148 2.30 -6.23 -20.64
C ILE A 148 2.43 -7.75 -20.81
N ARG A 149 3.09 -8.44 -19.87
CA ARG A 149 3.24 -9.90 -19.90
C ARG A 149 1.88 -10.59 -20.02
N MET A 150 0.93 -10.20 -19.17
CA MET A 150 -0.41 -10.80 -19.20
C MET A 150 -1.17 -10.49 -20.50
N CYS A 151 -1.07 -9.27 -21.03
CA CYS A 151 -1.73 -8.90 -22.29
C CYS A 151 -1.16 -9.63 -23.52
N ILE A 152 0.13 -10.00 -23.51
CA ILE A 152 0.76 -10.75 -24.61
C ILE A 152 0.39 -12.24 -24.54
N PHE A 153 0.44 -12.84 -23.35
CA PHE A 153 0.28 -14.29 -23.19
C PHE A 153 -1.16 -14.74 -22.90
N LYS A 154 -2.05 -13.85 -22.46
CA LYS A 154 -3.43 -14.16 -22.06
C LYS A 154 -4.43 -13.31 -22.85
N SER A 155 -5.58 -13.92 -23.18
CA SER A 155 -6.69 -13.18 -23.81
C SER A 155 -7.20 -12.08 -22.88
N PHE A 156 -7.27 -10.85 -23.37
CA PHE A 156 -7.71 -9.69 -22.61
C PHE A 156 -9.02 -9.11 -23.16
N LYS A 157 -9.83 -8.56 -22.26
CA LYS A 157 -11.05 -7.84 -22.60
C LYS A 157 -10.81 -6.34 -22.46
N LYS A 158 -11.25 -5.55 -23.45
CA LYS A 158 -11.16 -4.09 -23.40
C LYS A 158 -12.20 -3.53 -22.40
N PRO A 159 -11.82 -2.58 -21.53
CA PRO A 159 -12.75 -1.92 -20.62
C PRO A 159 -13.71 -1.01 -21.37
N GLN A 160 -14.89 -0.79 -20.79
CA GLN A 160 -15.77 0.29 -21.22
C GLN A 160 -15.10 1.64 -20.96
N LEU A 161 -15.25 2.59 -21.88
CA LEU A 161 -14.57 3.89 -21.81
C LEU A 161 -14.90 4.66 -20.53
N SER A 162 -16.16 4.63 -20.08
CA SER A 162 -16.60 5.26 -18.83
C SER A 162 -15.89 4.69 -17.60
N HIS A 163 -15.73 3.36 -17.55
CA HIS A 163 -15.06 2.67 -16.44
C HIS A 163 -13.57 2.99 -16.44
N PHE A 164 -12.95 2.99 -17.62
CA PHE A 164 -11.56 3.41 -17.77
C PHE A 164 -11.34 4.86 -17.33
N LEU A 165 -12.18 5.81 -17.77
CA LEU A 165 -12.06 7.22 -17.40
C LEU A 165 -12.22 7.46 -15.89
N LEU A 166 -13.10 6.72 -15.22
CA LEU A 166 -13.25 6.81 -13.77
C LEU A 166 -11.98 6.37 -13.03
N VAL A 167 -11.39 5.23 -13.44
CA VAL A 167 -10.11 4.76 -12.88
C VAL A 167 -9.01 5.76 -13.14
N PHE A 168 -8.91 6.22 -14.38
CA PHE A 168 -7.91 7.19 -14.79
C PHE A 168 -7.99 8.47 -13.94
N LEU A 169 -9.19 8.98 -13.68
CA LEU A 169 -9.40 10.14 -12.83
C LEU A 169 -8.99 9.89 -11.37
N MET A 170 -9.42 8.76 -10.78
CA MET A 170 -9.08 8.42 -9.39
C MET A 170 -7.58 8.22 -9.20
N GLU A 171 -6.93 7.53 -10.13
CA GLU A 171 -5.47 7.32 -10.12
C GLU A 171 -4.71 8.63 -10.35
N THR A 172 -5.26 9.55 -11.17
CA THR A 172 -4.67 10.90 -11.35
C THR A 172 -4.74 11.70 -10.05
N PHE A 173 -5.88 11.69 -9.35
CA PHE A 173 -6.00 12.34 -8.04
C PHE A 173 -5.05 11.73 -7.02
N HIS A 174 -4.93 10.41 -7.00
CA HIS A 174 -3.98 9.73 -6.13
C HIS A 174 -2.54 10.19 -6.38
N VAL A 175 -2.08 10.17 -7.62
CA VAL A 175 -0.71 10.61 -7.98
C VAL A 175 -0.48 12.07 -7.65
N LEU A 176 -1.47 12.94 -7.91
CA LEU A 176 -1.39 14.35 -7.55
C LEU A 176 -1.27 14.51 -6.03
N GLY A 177 -2.08 13.80 -5.25
CA GLY A 177 -2.01 13.81 -3.79
C GLY A 177 -0.66 13.34 -3.25
N VAL A 178 -0.12 12.25 -3.79
CA VAL A 178 1.20 11.71 -3.40
C VAL A 178 2.32 12.71 -3.75
N SER A 179 2.27 13.33 -4.93
CA SER A 179 3.26 14.32 -5.34
C SER A 179 3.23 15.57 -4.44
N LEU A 180 2.04 16.08 -4.09
CA LEU A 180 1.88 17.18 -3.13
C LEU A 180 2.42 16.79 -1.75
N MET A 181 2.11 15.57 -1.29
CA MET A 181 2.56 15.08 0.00
C MET A 181 4.09 15.01 0.07
N PHE A 182 4.77 14.47 -0.94
CA PHE A 182 6.22 14.27 -0.91
C PHE A 182 7.03 15.50 -1.30
N MET A 183 6.54 16.33 -2.22
CA MET A 183 7.31 17.47 -2.75
C MET A 183 6.95 18.80 -2.10
N ALA A 184 5.76 18.95 -1.52
CA ALA A 184 5.31 20.19 -0.89
C ALA A 184 5.17 20.09 0.64
N VAL A 185 4.53 19.04 1.15
CA VAL A 185 4.18 18.94 2.57
C VAL A 185 5.31 18.37 3.43
N LEU A 186 5.80 17.16 3.11
CA LEU A 186 6.81 16.48 3.92
C LEU A 186 8.15 17.24 4.07
N PRO A 187 8.67 17.94 3.04
CA PRO A 187 9.92 18.70 3.19
C PRO A 187 9.85 19.85 4.19
N GLU A 188 8.64 20.34 4.47
CA GLU A 188 8.38 21.44 5.40
C GLU A 188 8.14 20.93 6.84
N LEU A 189 7.93 19.63 7.02
CA LEU A 189 7.62 19.00 8.31
C LEU A 189 8.82 18.23 8.85
N ASP A 190 8.95 18.21 10.18
CA ASP A 190 9.90 17.32 10.84
C ASP A 190 9.56 15.86 10.53
N VAL A 191 10.58 15.00 10.43
CA VAL A 191 10.43 13.56 10.09
C VAL A 191 9.41 12.85 10.98
N VAL A 192 9.37 13.19 12.28
CA VAL A 192 8.40 12.62 13.25
C VAL A 192 6.96 13.05 12.92
N LYS A 193 6.74 14.33 12.62
CA LYS A 193 5.43 14.86 12.23
C LYS A 193 5.00 14.29 10.88
N GLY A 194 5.91 14.18 9.92
CA GLY A 194 5.68 13.50 8.64
C GLY A 194 5.31 12.03 8.81
N ALA A 195 5.99 11.31 9.70
CA ALA A 195 5.67 9.92 10.04
C ALA A 195 4.27 9.77 10.65
N MET A 196 3.85 10.71 11.50
CA MET A 196 2.49 10.76 12.05
C MET A 196 1.46 11.07 10.95
N LEU A 197 1.76 12.02 10.07
CA LEU A 197 0.84 12.45 9.02
C LEU A 197 0.49 11.34 8.03
N THR A 198 1.49 10.53 7.65
CA THR A 198 1.27 9.37 6.76
C THR A 198 0.30 8.32 7.34
N ASN A 199 0.11 8.27 8.66
CA ASN A 199 -0.91 7.41 9.28
C ASN A 199 -2.34 7.96 9.07
N CYS A 200 -2.48 9.26 8.83
CA CYS A 200 -3.78 9.91 8.63
C CYS A 200 -4.32 9.76 7.20
N VAL A 201 -3.56 9.15 6.28
CA VAL A 201 -4.04 8.76 4.95
C VAL A 201 -5.24 7.80 5.04
N CYS A 202 -5.36 7.06 6.15
CA CYS A 202 -6.45 6.16 6.43
C CYS A 202 -7.78 6.83 6.83
N PHE A 203 -7.86 8.17 6.83
CA PHE A 203 -9.04 8.89 7.33
C PHE A 203 -10.27 8.69 6.46
N VAL A 204 -10.18 9.03 5.16
CA VAL A 204 -11.29 8.83 4.20
C VAL A 204 -11.68 7.34 4.12
N PRO A 205 -10.71 6.40 4.11
CA PRO A 205 -11.00 4.98 4.25
C PRO A 205 -11.83 4.60 5.47
N GLY A 206 -11.41 5.04 6.66
CA GLY A 206 -12.11 4.75 7.91
C GLY A 206 -13.49 5.39 7.95
N LEU A 207 -13.64 6.60 7.40
CA LEU A 207 -14.92 7.29 7.34
C LEU A 207 -15.93 6.53 6.46
N LEU A 208 -15.50 6.08 5.28
CA LEU A 208 -16.37 5.32 4.39
C LEU A 208 -16.67 3.91 4.94
N GLY A 209 -15.70 3.27 5.61
CA GLY A 209 -15.90 2.01 6.33
C GLY A 209 -16.96 2.13 7.43
N LEU A 210 -16.88 3.18 8.24
CA LEU A 210 -17.86 3.48 9.29
C LEU A 210 -19.27 3.66 8.71
N LEU A 211 -19.40 4.38 7.58
CA LEU A 211 -20.67 4.67 6.93
C LEU A 211 -21.27 3.47 6.17
N SER A 212 -20.42 2.57 5.67
CA SER A 212 -20.83 1.40 4.86
C SER A 212 -21.34 0.22 5.72
N ARG A 213 -21.07 0.23 7.03
CA ARG A 213 -21.30 -0.93 7.91
C ARG A 213 -22.77 -1.35 7.97
N ASN A 214 -23.03 -2.57 7.52
CA ASN A 214 -24.37 -3.15 7.48
C ASN A 214 -24.87 -3.57 8.88
N LYS A 215 -26.19 -3.62 9.05
CA LYS A 215 -26.91 -3.82 10.32
C LYS A 215 -27.01 -5.30 10.75
N SER A 216 -26.00 -6.12 10.47
CA SER A 216 -26.09 -7.59 10.64
C SER A 216 -25.22 -8.11 11.79
N LYS A 217 -25.93 -8.57 12.83
CA LYS A 217 -25.56 -9.44 13.99
C LYS A 217 -24.41 -8.97 14.91
N ASP A 218 -24.71 -9.01 16.22
CA ASP A 218 -23.95 -8.50 17.39
C ASP A 218 -23.90 -6.96 17.58
N GLU A 219 -25.01 -6.40 18.09
CA GLU A 219 -25.16 -4.96 18.42
C GLU A 219 -24.14 -4.46 19.47
N SER A 220 -23.71 -5.29 20.43
CA SER A 220 -22.77 -4.90 21.48
C SER A 220 -21.33 -4.74 20.97
N LYS A 221 -20.84 -5.70 20.19
CA LYS A 221 -19.53 -5.61 19.52
C LYS A 221 -19.52 -4.48 18.51
N ARG A 222 -20.63 -4.27 17.80
CA ARG A 222 -20.76 -3.17 16.83
C ARG A 222 -20.57 -1.80 17.47
N PHE A 223 -21.19 -1.54 18.62
CA PHE A 223 -21.04 -0.26 19.31
C PHE A 223 -19.58 0.01 19.70
N ILE A 224 -18.89 -0.99 20.25
CA ILE A 224 -17.47 -0.87 20.62
C ILE A 224 -16.62 -0.58 19.38
N LEU A 225 -16.80 -1.33 18.29
CA LEU A 225 -16.01 -1.09 17.08
C LEU A 225 -16.31 0.29 16.47
N VAL A 226 -17.57 0.74 16.47
CA VAL A 226 -17.94 2.09 16.00
C VAL A 226 -17.30 3.18 16.85
N LEU A 227 -17.25 2.99 18.17
CA LEU A 227 -16.61 3.95 19.07
C LEU A 227 -15.09 4.00 18.85
N VAL A 228 -14.44 2.84 18.64
CA VAL A 228 -13.02 2.76 18.27
C VAL A 228 -12.75 3.43 16.93
N ASP A 229 -13.60 3.20 15.91
CA ASP A 229 -13.48 3.84 14.60
C ASP A 229 -13.64 5.37 14.71
N ILE A 230 -14.61 5.86 15.48
CA ILE A 230 -14.82 7.30 15.73
C ILE A 230 -13.60 7.89 16.45
N ALA A 231 -13.07 7.23 17.48
CA ALA A 231 -11.87 7.69 18.18
C ALA A 231 -10.65 7.74 17.25
N ALA A 232 -10.47 6.72 16.39
CA ALA A 232 -9.40 6.69 15.40
C ALA A 232 -9.55 7.80 14.36
N LEU A 233 -10.77 8.08 13.89
CA LEU A 233 -11.06 9.18 12.96
C LEU A 233 -10.84 10.54 13.61
N ALA A 234 -11.25 10.72 14.87
CA ALA A 234 -11.02 11.96 15.61
C ALA A 234 -9.51 12.23 15.76
N ALA A 235 -8.73 11.22 16.14
CA ALA A 235 -7.28 11.33 16.26
C ALA A 235 -6.60 11.67 14.92
N GLN A 236 -7.07 11.07 13.82
CA GLN A 236 -6.56 11.38 12.48
C GLN A 236 -6.95 12.79 12.03
N ALA A 237 -8.17 13.23 12.30
CA ALA A 237 -8.66 14.57 11.95
C ALA A 237 -7.94 15.69 12.71
N THR A 238 -7.51 15.45 13.96
CA THR A 238 -6.74 16.43 14.74
C THR A 238 -5.48 16.88 13.98
N SER A 239 -4.81 15.96 13.29
CA SER A 239 -3.59 16.25 12.52
C SER A 239 -3.83 17.20 11.34
N PHE A 240 -5.06 17.32 10.83
CA PHE A 240 -5.37 18.18 9.67
C PHE A 240 -5.36 19.67 10.02
N VAL A 241 -5.69 20.00 11.28
CA VAL A 241 -5.84 21.38 11.75
C VAL A 241 -4.70 21.77 12.68
N LEU A 242 -4.20 20.83 13.50
CA LEU A 242 -3.20 21.11 14.51
C LEU A 242 -1.86 21.54 13.91
N TRP A 243 -1.37 20.84 12.88
CA TRP A 243 -0.05 21.14 12.29
C TRP A 243 -0.01 22.48 11.54
N PRO A 244 -1.00 22.81 10.67
CA PRO A 244 -1.04 24.14 10.05
C PRO A 244 -1.17 25.29 11.07
N LEU A 245 -1.84 25.06 12.21
CA LEU A 245 -2.03 26.08 13.23
C LEU A 245 -0.80 26.26 14.15
N LEU A 246 -0.06 25.20 14.44
CA LEU A 246 1.15 25.29 15.27
C LEU A 246 2.35 25.87 14.49
N GLU A 247 2.43 25.62 13.18
CA GLU A 247 3.51 26.07 12.31
C GLU A 247 3.07 27.24 11.40
N ASN A 248 2.33 28.18 11.99
CA ASN A 248 1.71 29.35 11.34
C ASN A 248 2.56 30.15 10.33
N PRO A 249 3.91 30.26 10.38
CA PRO A 249 4.64 30.94 9.31
C PRO A 249 4.68 30.19 7.96
N LYS A 250 4.35 28.88 7.92
CA LYS A 250 4.46 28.05 6.71
C LYS A 250 3.09 27.81 6.05
N HIS A 251 2.68 28.72 5.17
CA HIS A 251 1.40 28.59 4.43
C HIS A 251 1.26 27.29 3.63
N SER A 252 2.37 26.66 3.22
CA SER A 252 2.37 25.38 2.49
C SER A 252 1.74 24.22 3.28
N LEU A 253 1.62 24.32 4.61
CA LEU A 253 1.01 23.29 5.45
C LEU A 253 -0.52 23.20 5.30
N TRP A 254 -1.18 24.25 4.80
CA TRP A 254 -2.61 24.19 4.47
C TRP A 254 -2.94 23.25 3.30
N LEU A 255 -1.92 22.77 2.57
CA LEU A 255 -2.10 21.73 1.55
C LEU A 255 -2.29 20.34 2.17
N ILE A 256 -2.05 20.16 3.49
CA ILE A 256 -2.18 18.86 4.17
C ILE A 256 -3.55 18.21 3.94
N PRO A 257 -4.71 18.86 4.22
CA PRO A 257 -6.01 18.21 4.07
C PRO A 257 -6.30 17.85 2.61
N VAL A 258 -5.88 18.71 1.68
CA VAL A 258 -6.05 18.50 0.23
C VAL A 258 -5.22 17.30 -0.23
N ALA A 259 -3.95 17.23 0.16
CA ALA A 259 -3.05 16.13 -0.19
C ALA A 259 -3.60 14.79 0.35
N LEU A 260 -4.01 14.74 1.61
CA LEU A 260 -4.52 13.50 2.22
C LEU A 260 -5.84 13.03 1.62
N PHE A 261 -6.74 13.96 1.29
CA PHE A 261 -7.97 13.63 0.57
C PHE A 261 -7.66 13.03 -0.82
N LEU A 262 -6.77 13.68 -1.57
CA LEU A 262 -6.36 13.21 -2.90
C LEU A 262 -5.64 11.85 -2.85
N VAL A 263 -4.74 11.63 -1.90
CA VAL A 263 -4.07 10.32 -1.71
C VAL A 263 -5.10 9.23 -1.46
N SER A 264 -6.15 9.52 -0.69
CA SER A 264 -7.21 8.57 -0.35
C SER A 264 -8.01 8.09 -1.57
N CYS A 265 -8.06 8.88 -2.66
CA CYS A 265 -8.66 8.45 -3.91
C CYS A 265 -8.01 7.19 -4.47
N GLY A 266 -6.74 6.89 -4.16
CA GLY A 266 -6.08 5.67 -4.62
C GLY A 266 -6.64 4.39 -4.02
N TRP A 267 -7.34 4.46 -2.89
CA TRP A 267 -7.90 3.29 -2.23
C TRP A 267 -9.41 3.16 -2.48
N TRP A 268 -9.95 3.90 -3.45
CA TRP A 268 -11.39 3.97 -3.72
C TRP A 268 -12.05 2.59 -3.91
N GLU A 269 -11.34 1.60 -4.48
CA GLU A 269 -11.86 0.23 -4.65
C GLU A 269 -12.25 -0.42 -3.31
N ASN A 270 -11.62 -0.04 -2.19
CA ASN A 270 -11.88 -0.60 -0.88
C ASN A 270 -13.17 -0.07 -0.24
N TYR A 271 -13.61 1.14 -0.61
CA TYR A 271 -14.77 1.81 0.02
C TYR A 271 -16.10 1.53 -0.64
N VAL A 272 -16.05 0.72 -1.68
CA VAL A 272 -17.12 0.63 -2.63
C VAL A 272 -17.69 -0.78 -2.57
N SER A 273 -18.99 -0.85 -2.28
CA SER A 273 -19.78 -2.07 -2.31
C SER A 273 -21.05 -1.88 -3.13
N THR A 274 -21.41 -2.91 -3.91
CA THR A 274 -22.67 -3.00 -4.65
C THR A 274 -23.89 -3.04 -3.72
N GLN A 275 -23.71 -3.41 -2.46
CA GLN A 275 -24.77 -3.49 -1.45
C GLN A 275 -25.05 -2.14 -0.76
N SER A 276 -24.30 -1.08 -1.08
CA SER A 276 -24.46 0.22 -0.44
C SER A 276 -25.83 0.86 -0.73
N ARG A 277 -26.35 1.61 0.25
CA ARG A 277 -27.59 2.40 0.13
C ARG A 277 -27.42 3.65 -0.74
N ILE A 278 -26.19 4.12 -0.93
CA ILE A 278 -25.88 5.32 -1.71
C ILE A 278 -25.73 4.93 -3.20
N GLY A 279 -26.49 5.59 -4.08
CA GLY A 279 -26.52 5.28 -5.52
C GLY A 279 -25.15 5.38 -6.20
N LEU A 280 -24.37 6.42 -5.89
CA LEU A 280 -23.01 6.62 -6.44
C LEU A 280 -22.05 5.48 -6.03
N ILE A 281 -22.07 5.07 -4.76
CA ILE A 281 -21.23 3.97 -4.25
C ILE A 281 -21.63 2.64 -4.90
N ARG A 282 -22.94 2.42 -5.09
CA ARG A 282 -23.44 1.24 -5.80
C ARG A 282 -22.94 1.20 -7.25
N THR A 283 -22.94 2.33 -7.95
CA THR A 283 -22.41 2.44 -9.32
C THR A 283 -20.92 2.15 -9.36
N LEU A 284 -20.12 2.79 -8.50
CA LEU A 284 -18.69 2.47 -8.36
C LEU A 284 -18.46 0.97 -8.07
N GLY A 285 -19.37 0.32 -7.31
CA GLY A 285 -19.26 -1.10 -6.97
C GLY A 285 -19.47 -2.03 -8.15
N ARG A 286 -20.33 -1.62 -9.08
CA ARG A 286 -20.47 -2.31 -10.36
C ARG A 286 -19.21 -2.16 -11.21
N VAL A 287 -18.66 -0.94 -11.28
CA VAL A 287 -17.41 -0.68 -12.00
C VAL A 287 -16.28 -1.55 -11.43
N LYS A 288 -16.10 -1.57 -10.11
CA LYS A 288 -15.13 -2.45 -9.42
C LYS A 288 -15.23 -3.91 -9.85
N LYS A 289 -16.44 -4.47 -9.90
CA LYS A 289 -16.64 -5.88 -10.28
C LYS A 289 -16.22 -6.15 -11.73
N GLU A 290 -16.55 -5.25 -12.65
CA GLU A 290 -16.17 -5.39 -14.06
C GLU A 290 -14.68 -5.19 -14.29
N MET A 291 -14.04 -4.32 -13.52
CA MET A 291 -12.61 -4.05 -13.61
C MET A 291 -11.74 -5.26 -13.27
N ARG A 292 -12.20 -6.21 -12.45
CA ARG A 292 -11.42 -7.44 -12.16
C ARG A 292 -11.00 -8.16 -13.45
N LEU A 293 -11.85 -8.14 -14.48
CA LEU A 293 -11.57 -8.79 -15.77
C LEU A 293 -10.72 -7.93 -16.71
N THR A 294 -10.74 -6.61 -16.56
CA THR A 294 -10.06 -5.67 -17.48
C THR A 294 -8.83 -5.01 -16.85
N ARG A 295 -8.46 -5.41 -15.62
CA ARG A 295 -7.41 -4.80 -14.79
C ARG A 295 -6.08 -4.70 -15.53
N TYR A 296 -5.60 -5.80 -16.10
CA TYR A 296 -4.32 -5.83 -16.81
C TYR A 296 -4.27 -4.83 -17.97
N PHE A 297 -5.34 -4.73 -18.77
CA PHE A 297 -5.39 -3.75 -19.86
C PHE A 297 -5.45 -2.31 -19.34
N THR A 298 -6.25 -2.04 -18.32
CA THR A 298 -6.36 -0.72 -17.70
C THR A 298 -5.02 -0.26 -17.11
N TYR A 299 -4.37 -1.10 -16.30
CA TYR A 299 -3.11 -0.77 -15.63
C TYR A 299 -1.91 -0.70 -16.59
N MET A 300 -1.97 -1.35 -17.75
CA MET A 300 -0.98 -1.13 -18.82
C MET A 300 -0.92 0.35 -19.25
N LEU A 301 -2.08 1.02 -19.39
CA LEU A 301 -2.13 2.43 -19.75
C LEU A 301 -1.98 3.35 -18.53
N VAL A 302 -2.65 2.99 -17.43
CA VAL A 302 -2.67 3.81 -16.23
C VAL A 302 -1.30 3.87 -15.56
N SER A 303 -0.52 2.78 -15.48
CA SER A 303 0.82 2.85 -14.88
C SER A 303 1.78 3.75 -15.67
N ILE A 304 1.72 3.76 -17.01
CA ILE A 304 2.48 4.72 -17.83
C ILE A 304 2.06 6.15 -17.47
N TRP A 305 0.75 6.39 -17.42
CA TRP A 305 0.22 7.71 -17.06
C TRP A 305 0.64 8.14 -15.67
N LYS A 306 0.64 7.24 -14.67
CA LYS A 306 1.03 7.56 -13.30
C LYS A 306 2.48 8.03 -13.20
N ILE A 307 3.40 7.37 -13.91
CA ILE A 307 4.82 7.80 -13.96
C ILE A 307 4.92 9.21 -14.56
N VAL A 308 4.26 9.44 -15.69
CA VAL A 308 4.26 10.75 -16.37
C VAL A 308 3.61 11.84 -15.51
N ALA A 309 2.45 11.55 -14.91
CA ALA A 309 1.72 12.48 -14.07
C ALA A 309 2.49 12.83 -12.79
N PHE A 310 3.19 11.87 -12.18
CA PHE A 310 4.04 12.14 -11.02
C PHE A 310 5.20 13.07 -11.38
N PHE A 311 5.84 12.81 -12.53
CA PHE A 311 6.93 13.65 -13.03
C PHE A 311 6.48 15.08 -13.36
N ILE A 312 5.36 15.23 -14.08
CA ILE A 312 4.77 16.53 -14.41
C ILE A 312 4.38 17.28 -13.13
N SER A 313 3.72 16.61 -12.19
CA SER A 313 3.30 17.22 -10.93
C SER A 313 4.50 17.68 -10.10
N THR A 314 5.58 16.90 -10.10
CA THR A 314 6.84 17.27 -9.45
C THR A 314 7.42 18.56 -10.05
N ILE A 315 7.51 18.65 -11.38
CA ILE A 315 7.97 19.86 -12.07
C ILE A 315 7.08 21.06 -11.74
N LEU A 316 5.76 20.88 -11.77
CA LEU A 316 4.81 21.94 -11.46
C LEU A 316 4.97 22.45 -10.03
N ILE A 317 5.17 21.55 -9.05
CA ILE A 317 5.38 21.92 -7.65
C ILE A 317 6.70 22.69 -7.48
N LEU A 318 7.77 22.28 -8.15
CA LEU A 318 9.06 23.00 -8.12
C LEU A 318 8.94 24.40 -8.74
N TYR A 319 8.22 24.51 -9.86
CA TYR A 319 7.95 25.80 -10.51
C TYR A 319 7.12 26.73 -9.61
N MET A 320 6.04 26.23 -9.01
CA MET A 320 5.19 27.00 -8.07
C MET A 320 5.98 27.47 -6.84
N LYS A 321 7.00 26.72 -6.46
CA LYS A 321 7.92 27.04 -5.39
C LYS A 321 9.02 28.05 -5.77
N GLY A 322 9.05 28.51 -7.03
CA GLY A 322 10.02 29.49 -7.53
C GLY A 322 11.40 28.90 -7.85
N GLU A 323 11.52 27.58 -7.98
CA GLU A 323 12.80 26.94 -8.34
C GLU A 323 13.01 26.91 -9.86
N ASN A 324 14.26 27.07 -10.29
CA ASN A 324 14.63 26.91 -11.69
C ASN A 324 14.50 25.44 -12.10
N VAL A 325 13.42 25.08 -12.78
CA VAL A 325 13.17 23.72 -13.28
C VAL A 325 14.33 23.20 -14.14
N GLY A 326 15.03 24.11 -14.85
CA GLY A 326 16.23 23.77 -15.61
C GLY A 326 17.33 23.12 -14.78
N HIS A 327 17.47 23.48 -13.50
CA HIS A 327 18.48 22.91 -12.60
C HIS A 327 18.30 21.40 -12.41
N LEU A 328 17.05 20.91 -12.47
CA LEU A 328 16.74 19.48 -12.34
C LEU A 328 17.46 18.64 -13.41
N PHE A 329 17.66 19.19 -14.61
CA PHE A 329 18.35 18.52 -15.71
C PHE A 329 19.81 18.92 -15.82
N THR A 330 20.14 20.21 -15.64
CA THR A 330 21.52 20.69 -15.81
C THR A 330 22.45 20.22 -14.70
N MET A 331 21.95 20.08 -13.46
CA MET A 331 22.74 19.64 -12.32
C MET A 331 22.67 18.13 -12.09
N LEU A 332 21.91 17.36 -12.89
CA LEU A 332 21.76 15.91 -12.70
C LEU A 332 23.12 15.17 -12.72
N SER A 333 23.98 15.49 -13.69
CA SER A 333 25.31 14.88 -13.80
C SER A 333 26.20 15.25 -12.60
N SER A 334 26.12 16.51 -12.16
CA SER A 334 26.84 16.99 -10.98
C SER A 334 26.32 16.38 -9.68
N ALA A 335 25.02 16.05 -9.62
CA ALA A 335 24.34 15.53 -8.44
C ALA A 335 24.73 14.07 -8.13
N PHE A 336 25.01 13.27 -9.16
CA PHE A 336 25.50 11.90 -9.03
C PHE A 336 27.01 11.77 -9.32
N GLY A 337 27.71 12.89 -9.42
CA GLY A 337 29.15 12.96 -9.66
C GLY A 337 29.93 13.46 -8.44
N GLU A 338 31.25 13.34 -8.50
CA GLU A 338 32.14 13.91 -7.50
C GLU A 338 31.98 15.44 -7.47
N HIS A 339 31.49 15.95 -6.36
CA HIS A 339 31.43 17.38 -6.10
C HIS A 339 31.98 17.68 -4.71
N LYS A 340 32.57 18.85 -4.59
CA LYS A 340 33.26 19.31 -3.38
C LYS A 340 32.31 20.19 -2.59
N ILE A 341 32.18 19.92 -1.29
CA ILE A 341 31.38 20.67 -0.34
C ILE A 341 32.30 21.59 0.44
N THR A 342 32.00 22.88 0.48
CA THR A 342 32.76 23.86 1.25
C THR A 342 32.15 24.00 2.65
N VAL A 343 32.84 23.42 3.63
CA VAL A 343 32.49 23.45 5.05
C VAL A 343 33.19 24.66 5.67
N THR A 344 32.41 25.60 6.21
CA THR A 344 32.94 26.76 6.94
C THR A 344 32.86 26.46 8.44
N SER A 345 34.01 26.40 9.11
CA SER A 345 34.04 26.28 10.57
C SER A 345 33.51 27.56 11.20
N VAL A 346 32.50 27.49 12.05
CA VAL A 346 32.05 28.63 12.87
C VAL A 346 32.76 28.59 14.22
N LYS A 347 33.31 29.71 14.67
CA LYS A 347 33.90 29.84 16.01
C LYS A 347 32.93 30.59 16.92
N THR A 348 32.38 29.93 17.93
CA THR A 348 31.59 30.59 18.97
C THR A 348 32.52 31.41 19.86
N ILE A 349 32.44 32.74 19.77
CA ILE A 349 33.12 33.62 20.73
C ILE A 349 32.24 33.65 21.98
N ALA A 350 32.64 32.92 23.02
CA ALA A 350 32.03 33.04 24.34
C ALA A 350 32.42 34.40 24.94
N GLY A 351 31.64 35.45 24.64
CA GLY A 351 31.61 36.66 25.46
C GLY A 351 30.89 36.36 26.78
N ASN A 352 31.33 36.95 27.88
CA ASN A 352 30.84 36.71 29.25
C ASN A 352 29.37 37.12 29.53
N LEU A 353 28.50 37.17 28.52
CA LEU A 353 27.08 37.48 28.66
C LEU A 353 26.24 36.42 27.92
N PRO A 354 25.32 35.71 28.59
CA PRO A 354 24.66 34.52 28.05
C PRO A 354 23.66 34.76 26.91
N ASP A 355 23.45 36.00 26.46
CA ASP A 355 22.33 36.34 25.56
C ASP A 355 22.77 36.93 24.20
N LEU A 356 24.08 36.99 23.91
CA LEU A 356 24.59 37.49 22.63
C LEU A 356 25.77 36.65 22.11
N SER A 357 25.53 35.38 21.81
CA SER A 357 26.49 34.58 21.05
C SER A 357 26.42 34.98 19.58
N GLU A 358 27.22 35.97 19.17
CA GLU A 358 27.40 36.32 17.77
C GLU A 358 28.17 35.19 17.06
N ILE A 359 27.50 34.53 16.11
CA ILE A 359 28.04 33.45 15.30
C ILE A 359 29.00 34.08 14.28
N VAL A 360 30.28 34.16 14.63
CA VAL A 360 31.32 34.62 13.69
C VAL A 360 31.77 33.43 12.83
N THR A 361 31.52 33.52 11.53
CA THR A 361 32.04 32.57 10.52
C THR A 361 33.57 32.55 10.62
N GLY A 362 34.15 31.41 10.96
CA GLY A 362 35.60 31.25 11.03
C GLY A 362 36.22 31.20 9.64
N ASP A 363 37.47 31.64 9.56
CA ASP A 363 38.26 31.83 8.33
C ASP A 363 38.71 30.51 7.66
N ILE A 364 38.32 29.36 8.21
CA ILE A 364 38.74 28.03 7.75
C ILE A 364 37.60 27.41 6.92
N THR A 365 37.77 27.45 5.60
CA THR A 365 36.99 26.65 4.64
C THR A 365 37.69 25.32 4.42
N GLU A 366 37.14 24.24 4.97
CA GLU A 366 37.58 22.89 4.62
C GLU A 366 36.72 22.37 3.46
N VAL A 367 37.38 21.81 2.45
CA VAL A 367 36.71 21.26 1.28
C VAL A 367 36.61 19.76 1.45
N VAL A 368 35.42 19.27 1.77
CA VAL A 368 35.15 17.84 1.95
C VAL A 368 34.53 17.30 0.66
N ASN A 369 34.98 16.12 0.21
CA ASN A 369 34.35 15.46 -0.94
C ASN A 369 32.97 14.94 -0.53
N ALA A 370 31.94 15.25 -1.32
CA ALA A 370 30.61 14.69 -1.12
C ALA A 370 30.62 13.19 -1.44
N ASP A 371 30.02 12.38 -0.57
CA ASP A 371 29.74 10.98 -0.89
C ASP A 371 28.46 10.87 -1.73
N PHE A 372 28.62 10.87 -3.05
CA PHE A 372 27.54 10.71 -4.03
C PHE A 372 26.84 9.34 -3.93
N SER A 373 27.44 8.37 -3.22
CA SER A 373 26.91 7.02 -3.08
C SER A 373 25.73 6.95 -2.11
N THR A 374 25.68 7.88 -1.15
CA THR A 374 24.67 7.87 -0.07
C THR A 374 23.23 7.93 -0.60
N PRO A 375 22.84 8.86 -1.49
CA PRO A 375 21.49 8.88 -2.08
C PRO A 375 21.14 7.57 -2.81
N ILE A 376 22.13 6.97 -3.49
CA ILE A 376 21.95 5.71 -4.23
C ILE A 376 21.68 4.55 -3.27
N TYR A 377 22.44 4.42 -2.18
CA TYR A 377 22.21 3.37 -1.18
C TYR A 377 20.85 3.49 -0.52
N VAL A 378 20.42 4.72 -0.18
CA VAL A 378 19.09 4.97 0.40
C VAL A 378 17.98 4.64 -0.59
N LEU A 379 18.15 4.96 -1.87
CA LEU A 379 17.24 4.57 -2.94
C LEU A 379 17.14 3.05 -3.08
N LEU A 380 18.27 2.34 -3.11
CA LEU A 380 18.29 0.88 -3.19
C LEU A 380 17.61 0.23 -1.97
N LEU A 381 17.85 0.78 -0.78
CA LEU A 381 17.21 0.31 0.45
C LEU A 381 15.69 0.52 0.41
N GLN A 382 15.22 1.66 -0.10
CA GLN A 382 13.80 1.90 -0.33
C GLN A 382 13.18 0.86 -1.27
N ILE A 383 13.84 0.61 -2.40
CA ILE A 383 13.35 -0.31 -3.43
C ILE A 383 13.30 -1.74 -2.88
N ALA A 384 14.37 -2.19 -2.25
CA ALA A 384 14.45 -3.52 -1.64
C ALA A 384 13.42 -3.69 -0.53
N GLY A 385 13.28 -2.72 0.38
CA GLY A 385 12.30 -2.76 1.47
C GLY A 385 10.85 -2.82 0.95
N SER A 386 10.53 -2.01 -0.05
CA SER A 386 9.21 -2.01 -0.69
C SER A 386 8.94 -3.32 -1.43
N TYR A 387 9.94 -3.85 -2.15
CA TYR A 387 9.83 -5.12 -2.87
C TYR A 387 9.64 -6.32 -1.93
N PHE A 388 10.40 -6.40 -0.84
CA PHE A 388 10.22 -7.45 0.17
C PHE A 388 8.84 -7.36 0.82
N ALA A 389 8.38 -6.16 1.19
CA ALA A 389 7.02 -6.00 1.72
C ALA A 389 5.97 -6.54 0.75
N TYR A 390 6.10 -6.22 -0.53
CA TYR A 390 5.18 -6.66 -1.58
C TYR A 390 5.19 -8.18 -1.78
N VAL A 391 6.35 -8.81 -1.97
CA VAL A 391 6.47 -10.25 -2.26
C VAL A 391 5.96 -11.11 -1.11
N PHE A 392 6.32 -10.77 0.13
CA PHE A 392 5.88 -11.56 1.29
C PHE A 392 4.38 -11.41 1.57
N VAL A 393 3.78 -10.26 1.25
CA VAL A 393 2.32 -10.07 1.37
C VAL A 393 1.58 -10.85 0.28
N GLU A 394 2.05 -10.81 -0.97
CA GLU A 394 1.45 -11.56 -2.09
C GLU A 394 1.46 -13.07 -1.80
N ASN A 395 2.63 -13.62 -1.45
CA ASN A 395 2.77 -15.05 -1.14
C ASN A 395 1.94 -15.49 0.08
N ASN A 396 1.84 -14.65 1.11
CA ASN A 396 1.04 -14.99 2.30
C ASN A 396 -0.46 -15.02 1.99
N THR A 397 -0.92 -14.12 1.11
CA THR A 397 -2.32 -14.09 0.66
C THR A 397 -2.67 -15.34 -0.15
N GLU A 398 -1.76 -15.77 -1.03
CA GLU A 398 -1.91 -16.99 -1.81
C GLU A 398 -1.89 -18.26 -0.93
N ILE A 399 -1.04 -18.31 0.09
CA ILE A 399 -1.02 -19.42 1.05
C ILE A 399 -2.32 -19.49 1.84
N ASN A 400 -2.87 -18.37 2.28
CA ASN A 400 -4.12 -18.36 3.04
C ASN A 400 -5.32 -18.85 2.21
N SER A 401 -5.44 -18.43 0.94
CA SER A 401 -6.54 -18.91 0.09
C SER A 401 -6.46 -20.42 -0.16
N GLN A 402 -5.27 -20.96 -0.36
CA GLN A 402 -5.06 -22.40 -0.52
C GLN A 402 -5.35 -23.21 0.75
N ILE A 403 -5.23 -22.61 1.94
CA ILE A 403 -5.57 -23.25 3.21
C ILE A 403 -7.08 -23.23 3.44
N GLU A 404 -7.73 -22.11 3.16
CA GLU A 404 -9.18 -21.92 3.36
C GLU A 404 -10.01 -22.80 2.41
N ASP A 405 -9.52 -23.03 1.18
CA ASP A 405 -10.14 -23.97 0.22
C ASP A 405 -9.95 -25.46 0.60
N ASN A 406 -9.01 -25.77 1.52
CA ASN A 406 -8.69 -27.14 1.96
C ASN A 406 -9.26 -27.49 3.35
N THR A 407 -10.00 -26.59 3.99
CA THR A 407 -10.71 -26.80 5.28
C THR A 407 -12.21 -26.69 5.11
#